data_AF-A0A7Y4VEI2-F1
#
_entry.id   AF-A0A7Y4VEI2-F1
#
_cell.length_a   1.000
_cell.length_b   1.000
_cell.length_c   1.000
_cell.angle_alpha   90.00
_cell.angle_beta   90.00
_cell.angle_gamma   90.00
#
_symmetry.space_group_name_H-M   'P 1'
#
loop_
_entity.id
_entity.type
_entity.pdbx_description
1 polymer ?
#
loop_
_entity_poly.entity_id
_entity_poly.type
_entity_poly.pdbx_seq_one_letter_code
_entity_poly.pdbx_strand_id
1 'polypeptide(L)'
;MKSTLGSAALHPRWRHALGMPVRLIVMFACSAVADDAADSPIRIELFEQFASFTNSNHPDNRIGYRFHEHTPLTYGDVPSPAAAVGKRPATDAMLFSARPGVKTFHRRVTEDGWIPQDWTFHLAPVADGIEMLLVVKTSDVGLPEFYGVQQCFRLTGTANEAWRQKYARTAAFSEYDLWRDSPVGKGLVSLTQALHEGSLKLFPAGKETVGCRTPYGEVLDTRRSGGHLDTLEFIGAYRARMLWTADSGLIFRTSADKKWSTGLFWERTTHLSDHHPADCLHAIVNIGGIAPNSQRVLRGKIYWLAGSGEMLVQHWREDFPRLEGSGAEHNDLK
;
A
#
# COMPACT_ATOMS: atom_id res chain seq x y z
N MET A 1 36.52 -21.49 82.58
CA MET A 1 37.40 -22.31 81.72
C MET A 1 37.08 -22.01 80.26
N LYS A 2 38.10 -21.61 79.47
CA LYS A 2 38.15 -21.41 78.00
C LYS A 2 37.19 -20.33 77.44
N SER A 3 37.55 -19.10 77.06
CA SER A 3 38.65 -18.51 76.28
C SER A 3 38.79 -19.02 74.84
N THR A 4 38.38 -18.21 73.87
CA THR A 4 39.17 -17.93 72.65
C THR A 4 38.68 -16.67 71.92
N LEU A 5 39.68 -15.87 71.54
CA LEU A 5 39.70 -14.63 70.78
C LEU A 5 39.77 -14.89 69.26
N GLY A 6 39.47 -13.83 68.49
CA GLY A 6 39.98 -13.60 67.13
C GLY A 6 38.85 -13.35 66.13
N SER A 7 38.92 -12.43 65.17
CA SER A 7 39.90 -11.43 64.75
C SER A 7 39.16 -10.50 63.79
N ALA A 8 39.39 -9.19 63.89
CA ALA A 8 38.94 -8.23 62.90
C ALA A 8 39.77 -8.38 61.59
N ALA A 9 39.13 -8.21 60.44
CA ALA A 9 39.80 -8.00 59.16
C ALA A 9 39.03 -6.99 58.30
N LEU A 10 39.80 -6.07 57.73
CA LEU A 10 39.43 -4.88 56.99
C LEU A 10 38.99 -5.18 55.54
N HIS A 11 38.10 -4.31 55.04
CA HIS A 11 37.83 -3.87 53.66
C HIS A 11 38.58 -4.50 52.46
N PRO A 12 37.90 -4.58 51.29
CA PRO A 12 38.16 -3.52 50.29
C PRO A 12 36.93 -3.03 49.49
N ARG A 13 36.86 -1.70 49.36
CA ARG A 13 36.68 -0.92 48.13
C ARG A 13 35.56 -1.34 47.15
N TRP A 14 34.42 -0.68 47.28
CA TRP A 14 33.51 -0.45 46.15
C TRP A 14 34.19 0.49 45.15
N ARG A 15 34.52 -0.03 43.96
CA ARG A 15 35.00 0.76 42.83
C ARG A 15 33.83 1.45 42.14
N HIS A 16 34.07 2.71 41.82
CA HIS A 16 33.29 3.62 41.00
C HIS A 16 32.55 2.94 39.84
N ALA A 17 31.23 3.14 39.81
CA ALA A 17 30.44 3.01 38.60
C ALA A 17 30.91 4.07 37.60
N LEU A 18 31.48 3.60 36.49
CA LEU A 18 31.85 4.42 35.35
C LEU A 18 30.60 5.06 34.77
N GLY A 19 30.53 6.39 34.83
CA GLY A 19 29.58 7.17 34.07
C GLY A 19 29.82 6.97 32.58
N MET A 20 28.93 6.23 31.92
CA MET A 20 28.88 6.23 30.47
C MET A 20 28.23 7.54 30.01
N PRO A 21 28.86 8.29 29.10
CA PRO A 21 28.23 9.47 28.53
C PRO A 21 27.02 9.02 27.69
N VAL A 22 25.83 9.43 28.12
CA VAL A 22 24.63 9.37 27.29
C VAL A 22 24.87 10.30 26.11
N ARG A 23 25.33 9.73 24.98
CA ARG A 23 25.32 10.44 23.71
C ARG A 23 23.87 10.55 23.27
N LEU A 24 23.28 11.71 23.52
CA LEU A 24 22.04 12.14 22.91
C LEU A 24 22.28 12.23 21.39
N ILE A 25 21.99 11.16 20.66
CA ILE A 25 21.93 11.19 19.21
C ILE A 25 20.63 11.91 18.86
N VAL A 26 20.72 13.23 18.69
CA VAL A 26 19.68 14.01 18.03
C VAL A 26 19.72 13.61 16.56
N MET A 27 18.92 12.60 16.19
CA MET A 27 18.62 12.34 14.79
C MET A 27 17.79 13.53 14.29
N PHE A 28 18.46 14.51 13.71
CA PHE A 28 17.82 15.44 12.80
C PHE A 28 17.34 14.61 11.61
N ALA A 29 16.05 14.23 11.63
CA ALA A 29 15.38 13.83 10.42
C ALA A 29 15.42 15.04 9.49
N CYS A 30 16.40 15.06 8.58
CA CYS A 30 16.37 15.92 7.41
C CYS A 30 15.10 15.56 6.65
N SER A 31 14.02 16.28 6.97
CA SER A 31 12.87 16.35 6.10
C SER A 31 13.38 17.16 4.93
N ALA A 32 13.89 16.46 3.90
CA ALA A 32 14.18 17.09 2.63
C ALA A 32 12.91 17.85 2.24
N VAL A 33 12.98 19.18 2.30
CA VAL A 33 11.88 20.03 1.86
C VAL A 33 11.87 19.82 0.35
N ALA A 34 10.97 18.95 -0.10
CA ALA A 34 10.73 18.72 -1.51
C ALA A 34 10.11 20.00 -2.08
N ASP A 35 10.97 20.94 -2.48
CA ASP A 35 10.68 21.82 -3.61
C ASP A 35 10.44 20.92 -4.85
N ASP A 36 9.66 21.41 -5.81
CA ASP A 36 9.41 20.83 -7.14
C ASP A 36 8.10 20.07 -7.38
N ALA A 37 7.05 20.39 -6.62
CA ALA A 37 5.70 20.24 -7.19
C ALA A 37 5.50 21.08 -8.49
N ALA A 38 6.33 22.12 -8.69
CA ALA A 38 6.36 22.92 -9.91
C ALA A 38 6.91 22.17 -11.13
N ASP A 39 7.76 21.15 -10.93
CA ASP A 39 8.49 20.48 -12.02
C ASP A 39 8.14 18.98 -12.17
N SER A 40 7.12 18.48 -11.46
CA SER A 40 6.66 17.10 -11.68
C SER A 40 6.22 16.90 -13.13
N PRO A 41 6.68 15.83 -13.82
CA PRO A 41 6.23 15.51 -15.17
C PRO A 41 4.80 14.92 -15.17
N ILE A 42 4.21 14.71 -13.98
CA ILE A 42 2.92 14.07 -13.80
C ILE A 42 1.80 15.11 -13.78
N ARG A 43 0.83 14.92 -14.66
CA ARG A 43 -0.43 15.67 -14.65
C ARG A 43 -1.56 14.77 -14.19
N ILE A 44 -2.41 15.31 -13.32
CA ILE A 44 -3.56 14.61 -12.73
C ILE A 44 -4.86 15.25 -13.22
N GLU A 45 -5.73 14.42 -13.78
CA GLU A 45 -7.10 14.78 -14.17
C GLU A 45 -8.10 13.95 -13.36
N LEU A 46 -9.09 14.59 -12.75
CA LEU A 46 -10.14 13.94 -11.96
C LEU A 46 -11.43 13.84 -12.77
N PHE A 47 -12.09 12.69 -12.71
CA PHE A 47 -13.36 12.41 -13.38
C PHE A 47 -14.25 11.60 -12.46
N GLU A 48 -15.43 12.07 -12.06
CA GLU A 48 -16.42 11.29 -11.28
C GLU A 48 -15.80 10.33 -10.24
N GLN A 49 -15.61 9.03 -10.56
CA GLN A 49 -15.05 8.01 -9.67
C GLN A 49 -13.60 7.58 -9.99
N PHE A 50 -12.91 8.35 -10.83
CA PHE A 50 -11.61 8.05 -11.41
C PHE A 50 -10.64 9.23 -11.32
N ALA A 51 -9.36 8.90 -11.29
CA ALA A 51 -8.29 9.80 -11.70
C ALA A 51 -7.60 9.23 -12.94
N SER A 52 -7.08 10.11 -13.79
CA SER A 52 -6.22 9.76 -14.90
C SER A 52 -4.93 10.54 -14.81
N PHE A 53 -3.83 9.87 -15.10
CA PHE A 53 -2.48 10.41 -14.96
C PHE A 53 -1.74 10.33 -16.28
N THR A 54 -1.06 11.40 -16.66
CA THR A 54 -0.13 11.41 -17.80
C THR A 54 1.25 11.81 -17.32
N ASN A 55 2.29 11.26 -17.95
CA ASN A 55 3.68 11.57 -17.65
C ASN A 55 4.35 12.14 -18.92
N SER A 56 4.80 13.40 -18.88
CA SER A 56 5.46 14.02 -20.04
C SER A 56 6.74 13.31 -20.48
N ASN A 57 7.39 12.58 -19.57
CA ASN A 57 8.61 11.81 -19.86
C ASN A 57 8.31 10.43 -20.46
N HIS A 58 7.07 9.95 -20.36
CA HIS A 58 6.61 8.71 -20.98
C HIS A 58 5.36 8.99 -21.84
N PRO A 59 5.52 9.68 -22.98
CA PRO A 59 4.40 10.07 -23.82
C PRO A 59 3.59 8.85 -24.29
N ASP A 60 2.37 9.11 -24.74
CA ASP A 60 1.39 8.12 -25.24
C ASP A 60 0.84 7.14 -24.19
N ASN A 61 1.33 7.21 -22.97
CA ASN A 61 0.86 6.41 -21.85
C ASN A 61 0.03 7.28 -20.89
N ARG A 62 -1.09 6.72 -20.44
CA ARG A 62 -2.01 7.33 -19.48
C ARG A 62 -2.51 6.27 -18.51
N ILE A 63 -2.24 6.43 -17.23
CA ILE A 63 -2.65 5.48 -16.20
C ILE A 63 -3.99 5.91 -15.61
N GLY A 64 -4.86 4.95 -15.31
CA GLY A 64 -6.13 5.21 -14.64
C GLY A 64 -6.11 4.71 -13.19
N TYR A 65 -6.87 5.38 -12.33
CA TYR A 65 -7.11 4.94 -10.97
C TYR A 65 -8.58 5.08 -10.62
N ARG A 66 -9.18 4.04 -10.04
CA ARG A 66 -10.58 4.07 -9.60
C ARG A 66 -10.61 4.09 -8.07
N PHE A 67 -11.22 5.12 -7.51
CA PHE A 67 -11.22 5.36 -6.06
C PHE A 67 -12.09 4.37 -5.27
N HIS A 68 -13.15 3.87 -5.91
CA HIS A 68 -14.19 3.10 -5.24
C HIS A 68 -14.66 1.97 -6.16
N GLU A 69 -14.50 0.73 -5.69
CA GLU A 69 -14.85 -0.46 -6.45
C GLU A 69 -15.26 -1.61 -5.53
N HIS A 70 -16.41 -2.24 -5.85
CA HIS A 70 -17.03 -3.41 -5.21
C HIS A 70 -17.39 -3.25 -3.73
N THR A 71 -18.33 -4.05 -3.25
CA THR A 71 -18.64 -4.15 -1.82
C THR A 71 -17.39 -4.59 -1.04
N PRO A 72 -17.11 -4.00 0.13
CA PRO A 72 -15.91 -4.28 0.90
C PRO A 72 -15.97 -5.67 1.53
N LEU A 73 -14.80 -6.24 1.77
CA LEU A 73 -14.67 -7.42 2.60
C LEU A 73 -14.68 -7.00 4.07
N THR A 74 -15.55 -7.59 4.88
CA THR A 74 -15.74 -7.19 6.28
C THR A 74 -15.48 -8.33 7.24
N TYR A 75 -14.74 -8.09 8.32
CA TYR A 75 -14.50 -9.07 9.38
C TYR A 75 -14.15 -8.38 10.72
N GLY A 76 -14.54 -9.01 11.83
CA GLY A 76 -14.29 -8.52 13.19
C GLY A 76 -15.29 -7.49 13.68
N ASP A 77 -15.07 -7.00 14.90
CA ASP A 77 -15.97 -6.08 15.58
C ASP A 77 -15.63 -4.62 15.31
N VAL A 78 -16.60 -3.73 15.52
CA VAL A 78 -16.35 -2.28 15.50
C VAL A 78 -15.70 -1.87 16.82
N PRO A 79 -14.52 -1.21 16.81
CA PRO A 79 -13.86 -0.83 18.05
C PRO A 79 -14.67 0.23 18.81
N SER A 80 -14.62 0.16 20.14
CA SER A 80 -15.24 1.17 20.99
C SER A 80 -14.52 2.53 20.85
N PRO A 81 -15.21 3.67 21.07
CA PRO A 81 -14.58 4.99 21.02
C PRO A 81 -13.36 5.14 21.93
N ALA A 82 -13.34 4.45 23.08
CA ALA A 82 -12.25 4.47 24.04
C ALA A 82 -10.99 3.72 23.56
N ALA A 83 -11.14 2.76 22.64
CA ALA A 83 -10.06 1.91 22.14
C ALA A 83 -9.42 2.43 20.84
N ALA A 84 -9.83 3.59 20.33
CA ALA A 84 -9.32 4.16 19.08
C ALA A 84 -7.90 4.74 19.25
N VAL A 85 -6.91 3.85 19.42
CA VAL A 85 -5.48 4.13 19.47
C VAL A 85 -4.92 4.22 18.04
N GLY A 86 -4.04 5.19 17.76
CA GLY A 86 -3.33 5.28 16.48
C GLY A 86 -3.80 6.34 15.49
N LYS A 87 -4.43 7.44 15.95
CA LYS A 87 -4.81 8.55 15.06
C LYS A 87 -3.57 9.31 14.59
N ARG A 88 -3.22 9.24 13.29
CA ARG A 88 -2.40 10.30 12.68
C ARG A 88 -3.13 11.62 12.88
N PRO A 89 -2.44 12.67 13.35
CA PRO A 89 -3.10 13.93 13.64
C PRO A 89 -3.67 14.53 12.35
N ALA A 90 -4.82 15.20 12.46
CA ALA A 90 -5.47 15.88 11.33
C ALA A 90 -4.54 16.89 10.64
N THR A 91 -3.48 17.34 11.34
CA THR A 91 -2.42 18.19 10.81
C THR A 91 -1.70 17.59 9.61
N ASP A 92 -1.51 16.26 9.55
CA ASP A 92 -0.80 15.61 8.44
C ASP A 92 -1.59 15.77 7.14
N ALA A 93 -2.90 15.58 7.20
CA ALA A 93 -3.79 15.76 6.05
C ALA A 93 -3.84 17.22 5.60
N MET A 94 -3.89 18.16 6.55
CA MET A 94 -3.85 19.59 6.24
C MET A 94 -2.55 19.98 5.52
N LEU A 95 -1.40 19.59 6.07
CA LEU A 95 -0.09 19.89 5.48
C LEU A 95 0.06 19.24 4.10
N PHE A 96 -0.39 18.00 3.93
CA PHE A 96 -0.36 17.31 2.64
C PHE A 96 -1.23 18.05 1.61
N SER A 97 -2.46 18.41 1.98
CA SER A 97 -3.41 19.08 1.09
C SER A 97 -2.97 20.49 0.65
N ALA A 98 -2.11 21.13 1.44
CA ALA A 98 -1.59 22.47 1.16
C ALA A 98 -0.42 22.48 0.16
N ARG A 99 0.11 21.31 -0.21
CA ARG A 99 1.23 21.22 -1.17
C ARG A 99 0.78 21.71 -2.56
N PRO A 100 1.65 22.37 -3.34
CA PRO A 100 1.30 22.80 -4.69
C PRO A 100 0.92 21.61 -5.58
N GLY A 101 0.01 21.83 -6.52
CA GLY A 101 -0.40 20.82 -7.50
C GLY A 101 -1.34 19.72 -6.99
N VAL A 102 -1.55 19.61 -5.67
CA VAL A 102 -2.41 18.57 -5.08
C VAL A 102 -3.83 18.66 -5.63
N LYS A 103 -4.34 17.51 -6.07
CA LYS A 103 -5.74 17.32 -6.43
C LYS A 103 -6.48 16.62 -5.31
N THR A 104 -7.67 17.12 -4.98
CA THR A 104 -8.51 16.54 -3.93
C THR A 104 -9.79 15.97 -4.53
N PHE A 105 -10.10 14.73 -4.18
CA PHE A 105 -11.34 14.07 -4.54
C PHE A 105 -12.12 13.69 -3.27
N HIS A 106 -13.37 14.13 -3.20
CA HIS A 106 -14.27 13.84 -2.09
C HIS A 106 -15.37 12.86 -2.53
N ARG A 107 -15.67 11.88 -1.68
CA ARG A 107 -16.78 10.95 -1.89
C ARG A 107 -17.49 10.69 -0.58
N ARG A 108 -18.80 10.87 -0.59
CA ARG A 108 -19.68 10.30 0.43
C ARG A 108 -20.10 8.89 -0.01
N VAL A 109 -19.84 7.90 0.84
CA VAL A 109 -20.16 6.49 0.59
C VAL A 109 -21.43 6.15 1.36
N THR A 110 -22.49 5.79 0.63
CA THR A 110 -23.83 5.48 1.16
C THR A 110 -24.53 4.38 0.37
N GLU A 111 -23.80 3.68 -0.48
CA GLU A 111 -24.33 2.63 -1.34
C GLU A 111 -24.66 1.37 -0.54
N ASP A 112 -25.57 0.56 -1.06
CA ASP A 112 -25.98 -0.70 -0.42
C ASP A 112 -24.78 -1.63 -0.21
N GLY A 113 -24.74 -2.26 0.97
CA GLY A 113 -23.61 -3.10 1.41
C GLY A 113 -22.43 -2.34 1.98
N TRP A 114 -22.46 -1.01 2.01
CA TRP A 114 -21.45 -0.18 2.66
C TRP A 114 -21.94 0.40 3.99
N ILE A 115 -21.00 0.63 4.92
CA ILE A 115 -21.24 1.41 6.13
C ILE A 115 -21.03 2.89 5.76
N PRO A 116 -21.96 3.79 6.08
CA PRO A 116 -21.84 5.20 5.72
C PRO A 116 -20.56 5.86 6.22
N GLN A 117 -19.85 6.54 5.31
CA GLN A 117 -18.56 7.16 5.58
C GLN A 117 -18.21 8.23 4.55
N ASP A 118 -17.30 9.13 4.89
CA ASP A 118 -16.77 10.14 3.99
C ASP A 118 -15.30 9.87 3.67
N TRP A 119 -14.97 9.85 2.38
CA TRP A 119 -13.63 9.65 1.88
C TRP A 119 -13.10 10.95 1.27
N THR A 120 -11.85 11.28 1.59
CA THR A 120 -11.11 12.35 0.93
C THR A 120 -9.77 11.81 0.47
N PHE A 121 -9.55 11.81 -0.85
CA PHE A 121 -8.26 11.51 -1.45
C PHE A 121 -7.53 12.81 -1.75
N HIS A 122 -6.26 12.88 -1.36
CA HIS A 122 -5.33 13.90 -1.82
C HIS A 122 -4.28 13.22 -2.70
N LEU A 123 -4.08 13.73 -3.91
CA LEU A 123 -3.15 13.22 -4.89
C LEU A 123 -2.14 14.31 -5.22
N ALA A 124 -0.89 14.12 -4.78
CA ALA A 124 0.21 15.05 -5.00
C ALA A 124 1.11 14.54 -6.14
N PRO A 125 1.22 15.26 -7.26
CA PRO A 125 2.18 14.89 -8.30
C PRO A 125 3.61 15.13 -7.76
N VAL A 126 4.49 14.15 -7.97
CA VAL A 126 5.91 14.20 -7.61
C VAL A 126 6.76 13.72 -8.78
N ALA A 127 8.09 13.83 -8.70
CA ALA A 127 8.98 13.52 -9.82
C ALA A 127 8.86 12.07 -10.31
N ASP A 128 8.65 11.12 -9.38
CA ASP A 128 8.59 9.68 -9.64
C ASP A 128 7.17 9.08 -9.61
N GLY A 129 6.13 9.91 -9.61
CA GLY A 129 4.75 9.44 -9.62
C GLY A 129 3.78 10.34 -8.85
N ILE A 130 2.92 9.72 -8.05
CA ILE A 130 1.84 10.39 -7.31
C ILE A 130 1.86 9.90 -5.86
N GLU A 131 2.19 10.79 -4.93
CA GLU A 131 1.92 10.51 -3.52
C GLU A 131 0.43 10.65 -3.22
N MET A 132 -0.08 9.74 -2.39
CA MET A 132 -1.51 9.67 -2.09
C MET A 132 -1.76 9.68 -0.59
N LEU A 133 -2.83 10.36 -0.20
CA LEU A 133 -3.39 10.32 1.14
C LEU A 133 -4.88 10.03 1.06
N LEU A 134 -5.35 9.03 1.80
CA LEU A 134 -6.77 8.73 1.96
C LEU A 134 -7.19 9.02 3.40
N VAL A 135 -8.11 9.97 3.58
CA VAL A 135 -8.79 10.24 4.83
C VAL A 135 -10.17 9.59 4.81
N VAL A 136 -10.43 8.69 5.74
CA VAL A 136 -11.72 8.04 5.95
C VAL A 136 -12.32 8.54 7.25
N LYS A 137 -13.54 9.09 7.19
CA LYS A 137 -14.30 9.56 8.35
C LYS A 137 -15.56 8.73 8.52
N THR A 138 -15.78 8.23 9.72
CA THR A 138 -17.03 7.53 10.10
C THR A 138 -18.03 8.52 10.68
N SER A 139 -19.31 8.20 10.54
CA SER A 139 -20.42 8.91 11.21
C SER A 139 -20.79 8.18 12.51
N ASP A 140 -22.07 8.06 12.84
CA ASP A 140 -22.55 7.38 14.06
C ASP A 140 -22.24 5.87 14.12
N VAL A 141 -21.82 5.28 13.00
CA VAL A 141 -21.39 3.87 12.91
C VAL A 141 -19.91 3.83 12.53
N GLY A 142 -19.12 3.06 13.27
CA GLY A 142 -17.72 2.81 12.99
C GLY A 142 -17.50 1.72 11.93
N LEU A 143 -16.25 1.45 11.58
CA LEU A 143 -15.86 0.34 10.71
C LEU A 143 -15.30 -0.83 11.53
N PRO A 144 -15.67 -2.09 11.20
CA PRO A 144 -15.13 -3.27 11.85
C PRO A 144 -13.62 -3.38 11.66
N GLU A 145 -12.92 -4.14 12.50
CA GLU A 145 -11.46 -4.34 12.47
C GLU A 145 -10.87 -4.48 11.05
N PHE A 146 -11.54 -5.27 10.22
CA PHE A 146 -11.26 -5.37 8.80
C PHE A 146 -12.41 -4.87 7.96
N TYR A 147 -12.12 -3.86 7.16
CA TYR A 147 -12.97 -3.29 6.14
C TYR A 147 -12.12 -3.08 4.89
N GLY A 148 -11.96 -4.16 4.12
CA GLY A 148 -11.08 -4.24 2.97
C GLY A 148 -11.72 -3.64 1.73
N VAL A 149 -11.17 -2.52 1.25
CA VAL A 149 -11.62 -1.84 0.03
C VAL A 149 -10.63 -2.08 -1.09
N GLN A 150 -11.16 -2.40 -2.27
CA GLN A 150 -10.31 -2.63 -3.44
C GLN A 150 -9.96 -1.29 -4.09
N GLN A 151 -8.67 -1.00 -4.21
CA GLN A 151 -8.15 0.15 -4.95
C GLN A 151 -7.65 -0.34 -6.30
N CYS A 152 -8.22 0.20 -7.39
CA CYS A 152 -8.01 -0.32 -8.73
C CYS A 152 -7.10 0.58 -9.57
N PHE A 153 -5.95 0.03 -9.94
CA PHE A 153 -4.93 0.66 -10.75
C PHE A 153 -4.96 0.12 -12.18
N ARG A 154 -5.42 0.94 -13.12
CA ARG A 154 -5.75 0.53 -14.48
C ARG A 154 -4.59 0.80 -15.43
N LEU A 155 -4.15 -0.27 -16.08
CA LEU A 155 -3.03 -0.30 -17.02
C LEU A 155 -3.47 -0.81 -18.39
N THR A 156 -4.65 -0.34 -18.83
CA THR A 156 -5.33 -0.80 -20.04
C THR A 156 -4.56 -0.45 -21.32
N GLY A 157 -4.29 -1.45 -22.17
CA GLY A 157 -3.70 -1.25 -23.50
C GLY A 157 -4.66 -0.85 -24.61
N THR A 158 -4.11 -0.73 -25.81
CA THR A 158 -4.83 -0.39 -27.05
C THR A 158 -5.72 -1.51 -27.58
N ALA A 159 -5.39 -2.77 -27.28
CA ALA A 159 -6.18 -3.95 -27.64
C ALA A 159 -7.41 -4.17 -26.76
N ASN A 160 -7.59 -3.41 -25.68
CA ASN A 160 -8.71 -3.57 -24.75
C ASN A 160 -9.93 -2.73 -25.17
N GLU A 161 -11.06 -2.90 -24.48
CA GLU A 161 -12.33 -2.24 -24.80
C GLU A 161 -12.21 -0.71 -24.80
N ALA A 162 -12.79 -0.05 -25.82
CA ALA A 162 -12.65 1.39 -26.05
C ALA A 162 -13.09 2.26 -24.85
N TRP A 163 -14.10 1.84 -24.08
CA TRP A 163 -14.55 2.61 -22.91
C TRP A 163 -13.49 2.65 -21.81
N ARG A 164 -12.65 1.61 -21.68
CA ARG A 164 -11.54 1.58 -20.70
C ARG A 164 -10.44 2.55 -21.09
N GLN A 165 -10.23 2.69 -22.39
CA GLN A 165 -9.25 3.62 -22.96
C GLN A 165 -9.53 5.07 -22.58
N LYS A 166 -10.78 5.43 -22.27
CA LYS A 166 -11.16 6.76 -21.76
C LYS A 166 -10.36 7.15 -20.50
N TYR A 167 -10.12 6.20 -19.60
CA TYR A 167 -9.50 6.46 -18.29
C TYR A 167 -8.03 6.02 -18.22
N ALA A 168 -7.65 4.99 -18.98
CA ALA A 168 -6.29 4.47 -19.02
C ALA A 168 -5.95 4.00 -20.44
N ARG A 169 -4.78 4.39 -20.95
CA ARG A 169 -4.21 3.93 -22.21
C ARG A 169 -2.70 3.78 -22.02
N THR A 170 -2.23 2.60 -21.68
CA THR A 170 -0.83 2.31 -21.34
C THR A 170 -0.32 1.07 -22.05
N ALA A 171 -0.04 1.18 -23.35
CA ALA A 171 0.45 0.05 -24.12
C ALA A 171 1.73 -0.56 -23.54
N ALA A 172 2.61 0.28 -22.96
CA ALA A 172 3.88 -0.17 -22.37
C ALA A 172 3.73 -1.14 -21.18
N PHE A 173 2.57 -1.11 -20.52
CA PHE A 173 2.28 -1.92 -19.33
C PHE A 173 1.12 -2.89 -19.53
N SER A 174 0.58 -2.99 -20.75
CA SER A 174 -0.59 -3.81 -21.03
C SER A 174 -0.18 -5.23 -21.37
N GLU A 175 -0.66 -6.19 -20.58
CA GLU A 175 -0.46 -7.60 -20.91
C GLU A 175 -1.29 -8.02 -22.13
N TYR A 176 -2.41 -7.35 -22.39
CA TYR A 176 -3.20 -7.55 -23.61
C TYR A 176 -2.42 -7.20 -24.88
N ASP A 177 -1.79 -6.02 -24.90
CA ASP A 177 -0.98 -5.62 -26.04
C ASP A 177 0.23 -6.55 -26.19
N LEU A 178 0.89 -6.91 -25.08
CA LEU A 178 2.00 -7.88 -25.07
C LEU A 178 1.60 -9.24 -25.67
N TRP A 179 0.47 -9.80 -25.24
CA TRP A 179 0.02 -11.12 -25.68
C TRP A 179 -0.50 -11.12 -27.12
N ARG A 180 -1.14 -10.03 -27.56
CA ARG A 180 -1.55 -9.85 -28.96
C ARG A 180 -0.35 -9.91 -29.88
N ASP A 181 0.76 -9.28 -29.48
CA ASP A 181 1.95 -9.15 -30.30
C ASP A 181 2.92 -10.35 -30.13
N SER A 182 2.58 -11.30 -29.25
CA SER A 182 3.38 -12.50 -28.99
C SER A 182 3.23 -13.53 -30.12
N PRO A 183 4.33 -14.18 -30.57
CA PRO A 183 4.26 -15.21 -31.60
C PRO A 183 3.37 -16.39 -31.18
N VAL A 184 2.55 -16.90 -32.11
CA VAL A 184 1.71 -18.08 -31.89
C VAL A 184 2.57 -19.26 -31.40
N GLY A 185 2.11 -19.93 -30.34
CA GLY A 185 2.79 -21.08 -29.75
C GLY A 185 3.89 -20.73 -28.74
N LYS A 186 4.19 -19.44 -28.52
CA LYS A 186 4.94 -19.01 -27.34
C LYS A 186 4.00 -18.92 -26.14
N GLY A 187 4.46 -19.38 -24.98
CA GLY A 187 3.72 -19.21 -23.73
C GLY A 187 3.51 -17.73 -23.42
N LEU A 188 2.42 -17.40 -22.70
CA LEU A 188 2.15 -16.04 -22.25
C LEU A 188 3.19 -15.60 -21.21
N VAL A 189 3.51 -14.31 -21.21
CA VAL A 189 4.45 -13.70 -20.27
C VAL A 189 3.72 -12.61 -19.49
N SER A 190 3.97 -12.54 -18.18
CA SER A 190 3.39 -11.50 -17.34
C SER A 190 4.38 -10.34 -17.23
N LEU A 191 3.84 -9.13 -17.10
CA LEU A 191 4.57 -7.94 -16.71
C LEU A 191 4.46 -7.67 -15.21
N THR A 192 3.47 -8.28 -14.55
CA THR A 192 3.11 -8.06 -13.15
C THR A 192 4.06 -8.76 -12.18
N GLN A 193 4.55 -8.00 -11.21
CA GLN A 193 5.50 -8.44 -10.21
C GLN A 193 5.08 -7.97 -8.81
N ALA A 194 5.49 -8.74 -7.80
CA ALA A 194 5.55 -8.29 -6.41
C ALA A 194 6.78 -8.92 -5.72
N LEU A 195 7.11 -8.40 -4.54
CA LEU A 195 8.20 -8.94 -3.72
C LEU A 195 7.76 -10.23 -3.02
N HIS A 196 8.62 -11.25 -3.08
CA HIS A 196 8.44 -12.53 -2.41
C HIS A 196 9.82 -13.08 -2.01
N GLU A 197 9.97 -13.36 -0.72
CA GLU A 197 11.22 -13.90 -0.15
C GLU A 197 12.44 -13.03 -0.49
N GLY A 198 12.25 -11.70 -0.50
CA GLY A 198 13.28 -10.70 -0.80
C GLY A 198 13.59 -10.53 -2.29
N SER A 199 12.87 -11.21 -3.18
CA SER A 199 13.11 -11.20 -4.63
C SER A 199 11.88 -10.78 -5.42
N LEU A 200 12.09 -10.26 -6.64
CA LEU A 200 11.00 -9.94 -7.55
C LEU A 200 10.45 -11.22 -8.18
N LYS A 201 9.16 -11.49 -7.96
CA LYS A 201 8.46 -12.66 -8.49
C LYS A 201 7.34 -12.24 -9.43
N LEU A 202 7.34 -12.84 -10.62
CA LEU A 202 6.29 -12.65 -11.61
C LEU A 202 5.01 -13.37 -11.21
N PHE A 203 3.88 -12.74 -11.52
CA PHE A 203 2.59 -13.41 -11.51
C PHE A 203 2.50 -14.35 -12.72
N PRO A 204 1.73 -15.44 -12.63
CA PRO A 204 1.47 -16.29 -13.78
C PRO A 204 0.68 -15.52 -14.84
N ALA A 205 1.13 -15.57 -16.09
CA ALA A 205 0.37 -15.00 -17.20
C ALA A 205 -0.83 -15.88 -17.54
N GLY A 206 -2.02 -15.29 -17.56
CA GLY A 206 -3.23 -16.02 -17.88
C GLY A 206 -4.47 -15.14 -17.87
N LYS A 207 -5.61 -15.74 -18.19
CA LYS A 207 -6.92 -15.06 -18.11
C LYS A 207 -7.54 -15.16 -16.72
N GLU A 208 -6.98 -16.00 -15.86
CA GLU A 208 -7.44 -16.18 -14.49
C GLU A 208 -7.02 -14.98 -13.65
N THR A 209 -7.93 -14.44 -12.86
CA THR A 209 -7.57 -13.45 -11.83
C THR A 209 -6.78 -14.16 -10.74
N VAL A 210 -5.59 -13.65 -10.44
CA VAL A 210 -4.70 -14.23 -9.44
C VAL A 210 -4.32 -13.18 -8.40
N GLY A 211 -3.93 -13.63 -7.21
CA GLY A 211 -3.59 -12.72 -6.14
C GLY A 211 -2.63 -13.31 -5.12
N CYS A 212 -2.14 -12.44 -4.25
CA CYS A 212 -1.24 -12.79 -3.16
C CYS A 212 -1.77 -12.20 -1.86
N ARG A 213 -1.47 -12.86 -0.75
CA ARG A 213 -1.59 -12.28 0.58
C ARG A 213 -0.38 -11.42 0.85
N THR A 214 -0.51 -10.37 1.64
CA THR A 214 0.62 -9.72 2.31
C THR A 214 0.79 -10.36 3.71
N PRO A 215 1.85 -10.04 4.47
CA PRO A 215 1.95 -10.54 5.85
C PRO A 215 0.75 -10.08 6.69
N TYR A 216 0.26 -8.86 6.47
CA TYR A 216 -0.93 -8.36 7.13
C TYR A 216 -2.20 -9.14 6.72
N GLY A 217 -2.35 -9.43 5.42
CA GLY A 217 -3.46 -10.25 4.93
C GLY A 217 -3.44 -11.68 5.46
N GLU A 218 -2.27 -12.28 5.62
CA GLU A 218 -2.13 -13.63 6.17
C GLU A 218 -2.59 -13.72 7.62
N VAL A 219 -2.26 -12.73 8.46
CA VAL A 219 -2.73 -12.65 9.85
C VAL A 219 -4.24 -12.57 9.92
N LEU A 220 -4.82 -11.71 9.10
CA LEU A 220 -6.27 -11.56 9.01
C LEU A 220 -6.94 -12.86 8.52
N ASP A 221 -6.40 -13.44 7.45
CA ASP A 221 -6.95 -14.65 6.86
C ASP A 221 -6.86 -15.83 7.83
N THR A 222 -5.78 -15.92 8.60
CA THR A 222 -5.60 -16.92 9.66
C THR A 222 -6.70 -16.77 10.72
N ARG A 223 -7.00 -15.54 11.16
CA ARG A 223 -8.07 -15.30 12.14
C ARG A 223 -9.45 -15.67 11.58
N ARG A 224 -9.76 -15.25 10.34
CA ARG A 224 -11.10 -15.47 9.77
C ARG A 224 -11.36 -16.91 9.34
N SER A 225 -10.32 -17.69 9.05
CA SER A 225 -10.45 -19.13 8.74
C SER A 225 -10.24 -20.04 9.95
N GLY A 226 -9.98 -19.49 11.14
CA GLY A 226 -9.63 -20.30 12.31
C GLY A 226 -8.32 -21.07 12.16
N GLY A 227 -7.38 -20.53 11.37
CA GLY A 227 -6.09 -21.15 11.06
C GLY A 227 -6.05 -21.95 9.75
N HIS A 228 -7.19 -22.13 9.07
CA HIS A 228 -7.31 -22.93 7.86
C HIS A 228 -7.14 -22.10 6.57
N LEU A 229 -5.94 -21.55 6.35
CA LEU A 229 -5.65 -20.72 5.16
C LEU A 229 -5.88 -21.44 3.83
N ASP A 230 -5.73 -22.76 3.81
CA ASP A 230 -5.98 -23.65 2.67
C ASP A 230 -7.44 -23.62 2.20
N THR A 231 -8.38 -23.29 3.09
CA THR A 231 -9.80 -23.15 2.72
C THR A 231 -10.13 -21.82 2.02
N LEU A 232 -9.19 -20.88 2.01
CA LEU A 232 -9.35 -19.55 1.44
C LEU A 232 -8.65 -19.46 0.08
N GLU A 233 -9.14 -20.25 -0.89
CA GLU A 233 -8.55 -20.32 -2.24
C GLU A 233 -8.68 -19.01 -3.03
N PHE A 234 -9.74 -18.23 -2.77
CA PHE A 234 -10.06 -17.01 -3.52
C PHE A 234 -10.24 -15.79 -2.61
N ILE A 235 -9.93 -14.60 -3.13
CA ILE A 235 -10.19 -13.32 -2.44
C ILE A 235 -10.94 -12.32 -3.33
N GLY A 236 -11.72 -11.46 -2.68
CA GLY A 236 -12.34 -10.29 -3.30
C GLY A 236 -13.44 -10.61 -4.30
N ALA A 237 -14.06 -9.55 -4.84
CA ALA A 237 -15.18 -9.66 -5.77
C ALA A 237 -14.80 -10.36 -7.08
N TYR A 238 -13.53 -10.30 -7.47
CA TYR A 238 -13.01 -10.96 -8.67
C TYR A 238 -12.59 -12.41 -8.46
N ARG A 239 -12.74 -12.94 -7.24
CA ARG A 239 -12.32 -14.31 -6.89
C ARG A 239 -10.89 -14.57 -7.36
N ALA A 240 -9.97 -13.69 -7.00
CA ALA A 240 -8.57 -13.85 -7.37
C ALA A 240 -8.02 -15.11 -6.68
N ARG A 241 -7.48 -16.07 -7.44
CA ARG A 241 -6.90 -17.29 -6.88
C ARG A 241 -5.61 -16.96 -6.13
N MET A 242 -5.53 -17.38 -4.89
CA MET A 242 -4.37 -17.14 -4.03
C MET A 242 -3.18 -17.98 -4.48
N LEU A 243 -2.05 -17.31 -4.68
CA LEU A 243 -0.79 -17.91 -5.10
C LEU A 243 0.11 -18.13 -3.88
N TRP A 244 0.72 -17.07 -3.40
CA TRP A 244 1.74 -17.07 -2.35
C TRP A 244 1.57 -15.83 -1.46
N THR A 245 2.33 -15.76 -0.38
CA THR A 245 2.41 -14.58 0.49
C THR A 245 3.53 -13.67 -0.01
N ALA A 246 3.18 -12.45 -0.41
CA ALA A 246 4.08 -11.38 -0.78
C ALA A 246 4.70 -10.75 0.47
N ASP A 247 5.89 -10.17 0.31
CA ASP A 247 6.61 -9.54 1.41
C ASP A 247 5.95 -8.21 1.84
N SER A 248 5.21 -7.57 0.92
CA SER A 248 4.61 -6.26 1.13
C SER A 248 3.38 -6.02 0.27
N GLY A 249 2.74 -4.87 0.48
CA GLY A 249 1.63 -4.37 -0.33
C GLY A 249 2.01 -3.72 -1.67
N LEU A 250 3.25 -3.90 -2.14
CA LEU A 250 3.70 -3.33 -3.41
C LEU A 250 3.40 -4.29 -4.57
N ILE A 251 2.62 -3.84 -5.54
CA ILE A 251 2.39 -4.53 -6.81
C ILE A 251 2.69 -3.60 -7.98
N PHE A 252 3.37 -4.08 -9.01
CA PHE A 252 3.79 -3.23 -10.11
C PHE A 252 3.97 -4.01 -11.41
N ARG A 253 4.11 -3.27 -12.51
CA ARG A 253 4.50 -3.79 -13.82
C ARG A 253 5.78 -3.13 -14.30
N THR A 254 6.63 -3.92 -14.93
CA THR A 254 7.80 -3.45 -15.68
C THR A 254 7.50 -3.63 -17.17
N SER A 255 7.80 -2.64 -18.00
CA SER A 255 7.65 -2.76 -19.46
C SER A 255 8.51 -3.90 -20.00
N ALA A 256 8.11 -4.49 -21.14
CA ALA A 256 8.83 -5.64 -21.72
C ALA A 256 10.31 -5.34 -22.03
N ASP A 257 10.64 -4.09 -22.36
CA ASP A 257 12.01 -3.62 -22.60
C ASP A 257 12.77 -3.22 -21.32
N LYS A 258 12.10 -3.32 -20.16
CA LYS A 258 12.61 -2.98 -18.81
C LYS A 258 13.04 -1.53 -18.63
N LYS A 259 12.61 -0.63 -19.51
CA LYS A 259 12.93 0.80 -19.42
C LYS A 259 11.97 1.59 -18.55
N TRP A 260 10.81 1.04 -18.25
CA TRP A 260 9.79 1.72 -17.46
C TRP A 260 9.17 0.78 -16.45
N SER A 261 8.85 1.31 -15.27
CA SER A 261 8.12 0.60 -14.25
C SER A 261 7.02 1.48 -13.66
N THR A 262 5.87 0.88 -13.37
CA THR A 262 4.77 1.55 -12.69
C THR A 262 4.09 0.64 -11.69
N GLY A 263 3.74 1.17 -10.53
CA GLY A 263 3.25 0.36 -9.43
C GLY A 263 2.33 1.11 -8.49
N LEU A 264 1.63 0.34 -7.66
CA LEU A 264 0.75 0.83 -6.62
C LEU A 264 1.23 0.28 -5.28
N PHE A 265 1.30 1.17 -4.30
CA PHE A 265 1.43 0.82 -2.89
C PHE A 265 0.43 1.60 -2.05
N TRP A 266 -0.16 0.92 -1.07
CA TRP A 266 -0.91 1.52 0.03
C TRP A 266 -0.47 0.90 1.36
N GLU A 267 -0.36 1.72 2.41
CA GLU A 267 -0.28 1.23 3.78
C GLU A 267 -1.49 0.34 4.07
N ARG A 268 -1.32 -0.71 4.90
CA ARG A 268 -2.40 -1.63 5.28
C ARG A 268 -3.03 -2.39 4.12
N THR A 269 -2.30 -2.55 3.01
CA THR A 269 -2.69 -3.48 1.96
C THR A 269 -2.64 -4.89 2.52
N THR A 270 -3.77 -5.59 2.46
CA THR A 270 -3.88 -6.98 2.93
C THR A 270 -3.65 -7.97 1.80
N HIS A 271 -4.12 -7.66 0.60
CA HIS A 271 -4.02 -8.55 -0.55
C HIS A 271 -3.70 -7.76 -1.81
N LEU A 272 -3.03 -8.44 -2.73
CA LEU A 272 -2.72 -7.98 -4.07
C LEU A 272 -3.47 -8.83 -5.07
N SER A 273 -3.96 -8.27 -6.16
CA SER A 273 -4.47 -9.07 -7.28
C SER A 273 -4.17 -8.46 -8.63
N ASP A 274 -3.97 -9.34 -9.62
CA ASP A 274 -3.91 -9.00 -11.03
C ASP A 274 -5.19 -9.52 -11.68
N HIS A 275 -5.96 -8.60 -12.27
CA HIS A 275 -7.26 -8.92 -12.84
C HIS A 275 -7.23 -8.84 -14.37
N HIS A 276 -7.23 -10.02 -14.97
CA HIS A 276 -7.52 -10.25 -16.39
C HIS A 276 -9.01 -10.59 -16.53
N PRO A 277 -9.73 -10.05 -17.53
CA PRO A 277 -9.28 -9.32 -18.72
C PRO A 277 -9.12 -7.81 -18.54
N ALA A 278 -9.33 -7.30 -17.32
CA ALA A 278 -9.47 -5.87 -17.10
C ALA A 278 -8.14 -5.08 -17.20
N ASP A 279 -7.01 -5.77 -17.12
CA ASP A 279 -5.65 -5.25 -17.23
C ASP A 279 -5.36 -4.22 -16.12
N CYS A 280 -5.65 -4.63 -14.88
CA CYS A 280 -5.52 -3.79 -13.70
C CYS A 280 -4.91 -4.53 -12.52
N LEU A 281 -4.08 -3.80 -11.77
CA LEU A 281 -3.52 -4.22 -10.51
C LEU A 281 -4.43 -3.72 -9.40
N HIS A 282 -4.66 -4.53 -8.37
CA HIS A 282 -5.43 -4.11 -7.22
C HIS A 282 -4.67 -4.31 -5.92
N ALA A 283 -4.87 -3.34 -5.02
CA ALA A 283 -4.56 -3.48 -3.60
C ALA A 283 -5.88 -3.53 -2.82
N ILE A 284 -6.08 -4.57 -2.00
CA ILE A 284 -7.17 -4.61 -1.03
C ILE A 284 -6.67 -3.97 0.26
N VAL A 285 -7.06 -2.72 0.48
CA VAL A 285 -6.57 -1.88 1.58
C VAL A 285 -7.53 -1.98 2.76
N ASN A 286 -7.03 -2.31 3.96
CA ASN A 286 -7.86 -2.29 5.15
C ASN A 286 -8.04 -0.86 5.69
N ILE A 287 -9.22 -0.29 5.49
CA ILE A 287 -9.62 0.99 6.09
C ILE A 287 -10.32 0.82 7.45
N GLY A 288 -10.62 -0.41 7.86
CA GLY A 288 -11.40 -0.77 9.06
C GLY A 288 -10.69 -0.53 10.39
N GLY A 289 -11.37 -0.79 11.51
CA GLY A 289 -10.86 -0.49 12.85
C GLY A 289 -10.97 1.01 13.16
N ILE A 290 -12.09 1.62 12.76
CA ILE A 290 -12.39 3.03 13.05
C ILE A 290 -13.64 3.06 13.94
N ALA A 291 -13.55 3.64 15.13
CA ALA A 291 -14.72 3.81 15.99
C ALA A 291 -15.75 4.78 15.36
N PRO A 292 -16.99 4.85 15.86
CA PRO A 292 -17.92 5.93 15.50
C PRO A 292 -17.31 7.33 15.67
N ASN A 293 -17.71 8.26 14.80
CA ASN A 293 -17.31 9.68 14.82
C ASN A 293 -15.79 9.89 14.88
N SER A 294 -15.04 9.01 14.20
CA SER A 294 -13.58 9.02 14.17
C SER A 294 -13.07 9.02 12.73
N GLN A 295 -11.76 9.14 12.57
CA GLN A 295 -11.14 9.13 11.25
C GLN A 295 -9.84 8.34 11.24
N ARG A 296 -9.47 7.90 10.05
CA ARG A 296 -8.17 7.30 9.74
C ARG A 296 -7.55 8.00 8.54
N VAL A 297 -6.21 8.04 8.52
CA VAL A 297 -5.42 8.58 7.41
C VAL A 297 -4.46 7.49 6.95
N LEU A 298 -4.52 7.11 5.68
CA LEU A 298 -3.64 6.15 5.03
C LEU A 298 -2.78 6.83 3.98
N ARG A 299 -1.51 6.45 3.90
CA ARG A 299 -0.62 6.86 2.80
C ARG A 299 -0.55 5.78 1.74
N GLY A 300 -0.42 6.22 0.50
CA GLY A 300 -0.09 5.37 -0.63
C GLY A 300 0.79 6.13 -1.61
N LYS A 301 1.27 5.42 -2.62
CA LYS A 301 2.00 6.02 -3.74
C LYS A 301 1.75 5.22 -5.00
N ILE A 302 1.52 5.93 -6.11
CA ILE A 302 1.63 5.38 -7.45
C ILE A 302 3.02 5.74 -7.95
N TYR A 303 3.79 4.75 -8.36
CA TYR A 303 5.11 4.95 -8.97
C TYR A 303 4.99 4.98 -10.49
N TRP A 304 5.76 5.85 -11.14
CA TRP A 304 5.90 5.88 -12.60
C TRP A 304 7.32 6.32 -12.95
N LEU A 305 8.21 5.34 -13.03
CA LEU A 305 9.66 5.53 -13.08
C LEU A 305 10.24 5.08 -14.43
N ALA A 306 11.21 5.85 -14.92
CA ALA A 306 12.12 5.38 -15.95
C ALA A 306 13.16 4.47 -15.28
N GLY A 307 13.07 3.16 -15.53
CA GLY A 307 13.94 2.16 -14.92
C GLY A 307 13.26 0.81 -14.73
N SER A 308 14.03 -0.11 -14.14
CA SER A 308 13.60 -1.47 -13.86
C SER A 308 12.75 -1.57 -12.58
N GLY A 309 12.17 -2.75 -12.36
CA GLY A 309 11.42 -3.06 -11.15
C GLY A 309 12.23 -2.93 -9.87
N GLU A 310 13.53 -3.25 -9.92
CA GLU A 310 14.44 -3.12 -8.78
C GLU A 310 14.61 -1.66 -8.34
N MET A 311 14.69 -0.74 -9.30
CA MET A 311 14.74 0.70 -9.01
C MET A 311 13.44 1.16 -8.34
N LEU A 312 12.29 0.70 -8.82
CA LEU A 312 11.00 1.00 -8.20
C LEU A 312 10.93 0.49 -6.76
N VAL A 313 11.41 -0.74 -6.51
CA VAL A 313 11.51 -1.29 -5.14
C VAL A 313 12.40 -0.42 -4.25
N GLN A 314 13.54 0.05 -4.76
CA GLN A 314 14.43 0.93 -4.00
C GLN A 314 13.72 2.23 -3.58
N HIS A 315 13.06 2.92 -4.52
CA HIS A 315 12.28 4.13 -4.22
C HIS A 315 11.20 3.84 -3.17
N TRP A 316 10.48 2.72 -3.30
CA TRP A 316 9.47 2.33 -2.32
C TRP A 316 10.03 2.13 -0.91
N ARG A 317 11.21 1.52 -0.77
CA ARG A 317 11.88 1.35 0.52
C ARG A 317 12.26 2.68 1.15
N GLU A 318 12.72 3.62 0.34
CA GLU A 318 13.09 4.97 0.78
C GLU A 318 11.86 5.77 1.26
N ASP A 319 10.72 5.63 0.58
CA ASP A 319 9.47 6.32 0.93
C ASP A 319 8.75 5.71 2.16
N PHE A 320 8.94 4.41 2.40
CA PHE A 320 8.25 3.63 3.43
C PHE A 320 9.20 2.80 4.33
N PRO A 321 10.24 3.42 4.94
CA PRO A 321 11.34 2.69 5.60
C PRO A 321 10.93 1.93 6.87
N ARG A 322 9.78 2.26 7.46
CA ARG A 322 9.31 1.62 8.72
C ARG A 322 8.71 0.23 8.51
N LEU A 323 8.42 -0.15 7.28
CA LEU A 323 7.78 -1.43 6.96
C LEU A 323 8.80 -2.59 6.87
N GLU A 324 10.10 -2.32 6.69
CA GLU A 324 11.09 -3.37 6.45
C GLU A 324 11.75 -3.98 7.70
N GLY A 325 11.43 -3.52 8.91
CA GLY A 325 12.16 -3.98 10.11
C GLY A 325 11.36 -4.02 11.39
N SER A 326 10.08 -3.66 11.35
CA SER A 326 9.26 -3.68 12.54
C SER A 326 8.08 -4.59 12.28
N GLY A 327 7.89 -5.60 13.13
CA GLY A 327 6.54 -6.13 13.36
C GLY A 327 5.58 -5.06 13.90
N ALA A 328 5.73 -3.76 13.56
CA ALA A 328 4.85 -2.69 14.01
C ALA A 328 3.50 -2.74 13.31
N GLU A 329 3.36 -3.36 12.13
CA GLU A 329 2.03 -3.68 11.61
C GLU A 329 1.29 -4.69 12.52
N HIS A 330 2.00 -5.50 13.31
CA HIS A 330 1.36 -6.42 14.27
C HIS A 330 0.86 -5.76 15.55
N ASN A 331 1.37 -4.59 15.94
CA ASN A 331 0.96 -3.95 17.20
C ASN A 331 -0.42 -3.29 17.10
N ASP A 332 -0.98 -3.13 15.89
CA ASP A 332 -2.34 -2.63 15.67
C ASP A 332 -3.42 -3.73 15.76
N LEU A 333 -3.02 -5.00 15.93
CA LEU A 333 -3.93 -6.16 15.97
C LEU A 333 -3.89 -6.93 17.30
N LYS A 334 -3.17 -6.42 18.30
CA LYS A 334 -3.14 -6.97 19.67
C LYS A 334 -4.03 -6.15 20.58
#